data_AF-A0A914Z253-F1
#
_entry.id   AF-A0A914Z253-F1
#
_cell.length_a   1.000
_cell.length_b   1.000
_cell.length_c   1.000
_cell.angle_alpha   90.00
_cell.angle_beta   90.00
_cell.angle_gamma   90.00
#
_symmetry.space_group_name_H-M   'P 1'
#
loop_
_entity.id
_entity.type
_entity.pdbx_description
1 polymer ?
#
loop_
_entity_poly.entity_id
_entity_poly.type
_entity_poly.pdbx_seq_one_letter_code
_entity_poly.pdbx_strand_id
1 'polypeptide(L)'
;MPSNPTVKLLFEEESTAAGDDLGNWNRKTQQNGSGGIKREKRRFRCGLCWCLSLSGVMLLAGIAIGLFAFTRLYAGCIEEKRNDNEDSELTLEEEIFAECGQGYPWKQVRLPTDISPTNYRLKIHPNLESLEIVGTVDMELQVENETRIIVFHAQDMNLTSFTIRLGSQRVHARHLICPRLLQWAFETDEPFPAKSVIRLSIDYTGFIHKDLSGLYINTHQDKRNGTNDTTVYRISAVTQFEPTHARKMLPCFDEPNFKAVFDISIIRKKEHLARTNMQLIRSEDYEDE
;
A
#
# COMPACT_ATOMS: atom_id res chain seq x y z
N MET A 1 6.96 -17.39 -34.17
CA MET A 1 6.33 -16.17 -34.72
C MET A 1 7.31 -15.03 -34.52
N PRO A 2 7.52 -14.11 -35.47
CA PRO A 2 8.35 -12.94 -35.19
C PRO A 2 7.67 -12.14 -34.07
N SER A 3 8.43 -11.82 -33.02
CA SER A 3 7.97 -10.93 -31.95
C SER A 3 7.60 -9.58 -32.56
N ASN A 4 6.51 -8.97 -32.07
CA ASN A 4 6.15 -7.63 -32.51
C ASN A 4 7.29 -6.67 -32.14
N PRO A 5 7.64 -5.72 -33.03
CA PRO A 5 8.79 -4.85 -32.80
C PRO A 5 8.59 -3.98 -31.54
N THR A 6 9.59 -3.99 -30.66
CA THR A 6 9.64 -3.23 -29.42
C THR A 6 10.63 -2.06 -29.53
N VAL A 7 10.43 -1.06 -28.69
CA VAL A 7 11.21 0.17 -28.65
C VAL A 7 11.49 0.53 -27.20
N LYS A 8 12.72 0.91 -26.91
CA LYS A 8 13.15 1.46 -25.62
C LYS A 8 13.13 3.00 -25.69
N LEU A 9 12.43 3.61 -24.75
CA LEU A 9 12.38 5.05 -24.56
C LEU A 9 13.29 5.45 -23.40
N LEU A 10 13.93 6.62 -23.47
CA LEU A 10 14.66 7.22 -22.36
C LEU A 10 14.15 8.61 -22.01
N PHE A 11 14.03 8.83 -20.71
CA PHE A 11 13.57 10.05 -20.07
C PHE A 11 14.58 10.40 -18.97
N GLU A 12 15.19 11.58 -19.02
CA GLU A 12 16.11 12.09 -17.99
C GLU A 12 15.66 13.50 -17.58
N GLU A 13 16.04 13.91 -16.37
CA GLU A 13 15.80 15.25 -15.87
C GLU A 13 16.78 16.24 -16.53
N GLU A 14 16.26 17.25 -17.24
CA GLU A 14 17.10 18.33 -17.77
C GLU A 14 17.62 19.15 -16.58
N SER A 15 18.94 19.23 -16.40
CA SER A 15 19.56 19.96 -15.29
C SER A 15 19.41 21.48 -15.49
N THR A 16 18.22 22.02 -15.27
CA THR A 16 17.99 23.47 -15.26
C THR A 16 18.15 23.99 -13.84
N ALA A 17 19.05 24.95 -13.69
CA ALA A 17 19.33 25.67 -12.44
C ALA A 17 18.07 26.27 -11.81
N ALA A 18 18.11 26.31 -10.47
CA ALA A 18 17.09 26.82 -9.56
C ALA A 18 16.29 28.04 -10.05
N GLY A 19 14.97 27.96 -9.89
CA GLY A 19 14.03 29.07 -10.01
C GLY A 19 12.74 28.73 -9.29
N ASP A 20 12.59 29.30 -8.10
CA ASP A 20 11.43 29.21 -7.21
C ASP A 20 10.12 29.57 -7.92
N ASP A 21 9.09 28.71 -7.83
CA ASP A 21 7.69 29.15 -7.74
C ASP A 21 6.75 27.97 -7.36
N LEU A 22 6.73 27.61 -6.07
CA LEU A 22 5.69 26.74 -5.53
C LEU A 22 4.43 27.56 -5.21
N GLY A 23 3.55 27.62 -6.20
CA GLY A 23 2.22 28.22 -6.13
C GLY A 23 1.30 27.54 -5.12
N ASN A 24 0.85 28.35 -4.18
CA ASN A 24 -0.06 28.13 -3.06
C ASN A 24 -1.45 27.57 -3.50
N TRP A 25 -1.72 26.28 -3.25
CA TRP A 25 -3.06 25.68 -3.40
C TRP A 25 -3.82 25.67 -2.07
N ASN A 26 -4.55 26.76 -1.81
CA ASN A 26 -5.52 26.86 -0.72
C ASN A 26 -6.92 26.62 -1.27
N ARG A 27 -7.62 25.56 -0.83
CA ARG A 27 -9.06 25.37 -1.09
C ARG A 27 -9.84 25.32 0.23
N LYS A 28 -10.74 26.29 0.33
CA LYS A 28 -11.59 26.64 1.47
C LYS A 28 -12.60 25.54 1.83
N THR A 29 -12.69 25.28 3.13
CA THR A 29 -13.79 24.62 3.84
C THR A 29 -15.07 25.44 3.73
N GLN A 30 -16.20 24.79 3.45
CA GLN A 30 -17.52 25.41 3.44
C GLN A 30 -18.32 24.90 4.66
N GLN A 31 -18.49 25.76 5.65
CA GLN A 31 -19.46 25.63 6.75
C GLN A 31 -20.84 26.10 6.28
N ASN A 32 -21.88 25.34 6.65
CA ASN A 32 -23.30 25.73 6.77
C ASN A 32 -23.95 24.56 7.55
N GLY A 33 -24.81 24.70 8.54
CA GLY A 33 -25.43 25.83 9.22
C GLY A 33 -26.18 25.27 10.43
N SER A 34 -26.31 26.10 11.46
CA SER A 34 -27.02 25.85 12.71
C SER A 34 -28.54 25.68 12.54
N GLY A 35 -29.14 24.76 13.29
CA GLY A 35 -30.60 24.65 13.43
C GLY A 35 -30.98 23.85 14.68
N GLY A 36 -31.08 24.51 15.82
CA GLY A 36 -31.65 23.94 17.04
C GLY A 36 -33.14 24.23 17.15
N ILE A 37 -33.96 23.22 17.46
CA ILE A 37 -35.34 23.40 17.96
C ILE A 37 -35.60 22.43 19.11
N LYS A 38 -35.93 23.02 20.27
CA LYS A 38 -36.36 22.38 21.52
C LYS A 38 -37.66 21.59 21.32
N ARG A 39 -37.77 20.39 21.89
CA ARG A 39 -39.04 19.69 22.07
C ARG A 39 -39.47 19.67 23.54
N GLU A 40 -40.73 20.07 23.70
CA GLU A 40 -41.48 20.38 24.90
C GLU A 40 -41.98 19.10 25.60
N LYS A 41 -41.92 19.08 26.94
CA LYS A 41 -42.43 17.99 27.78
C LYS A 41 -43.95 18.11 27.96
N ARG A 42 -44.69 17.02 27.80
CA ARG A 42 -46.03 16.87 28.39
C ARG A 42 -46.16 15.54 29.14
N ARG A 43 -46.50 15.66 30.44
CA ARG A 43 -46.95 14.61 31.35
C ARG A 43 -48.47 14.46 31.23
N PHE A 44 -48.99 13.25 31.41
CA PHE A 44 -50.38 13.01 31.75
C PHE A 44 -50.50 12.17 33.04
N ARG A 45 -51.50 12.50 33.86
CA ARG A 45 -51.82 11.94 35.18
C ARG A 45 -53.06 11.04 35.11
N CYS A 46 -53.01 9.99 35.95
CA CYS A 46 -54.05 9.32 36.75
C CYS A 46 -55.54 9.28 36.34
N GLY A 47 -56.13 8.11 36.60
CA GLY A 47 -57.52 7.94 37.02
C GLY A 47 -57.75 6.57 37.66
N LEU A 48 -57.93 6.52 38.99
CA LEU A 48 -58.41 5.38 39.78
C LEU A 48 -59.95 5.26 39.66
N CYS A 49 -60.50 4.04 39.75
CA CYS A 49 -61.78 3.76 40.45
C CYS A 49 -61.91 2.22 40.62
N TRP A 50 -61.60 1.67 41.80
CA TRP A 50 -62.55 1.15 42.80
C TRP A 50 -63.58 0.15 42.25
N CYS A 51 -63.50 -1.11 42.72
CA CYS A 51 -64.63 -1.72 43.42
C CYS A 51 -64.19 -2.96 44.20
N LEU A 52 -64.71 -3.03 45.41
CA LEU A 52 -64.38 -3.93 46.51
C LEU A 52 -64.91 -5.36 46.32
N SER A 53 -64.40 -6.21 47.22
CA SER A 53 -65.02 -7.43 47.75
C SER A 53 -64.85 -8.70 46.92
N LEU A 54 -63.91 -9.54 47.35
CA LEU A 54 -64.21 -10.91 47.84
C LEU A 54 -62.90 -11.59 48.26
N SER A 55 -62.68 -11.58 49.58
CA SER A 55 -62.14 -12.68 50.37
C SER A 55 -60.97 -13.51 49.80
N GLY A 56 -59.76 -13.21 50.28
CA GLY A 56 -59.14 -14.10 51.28
C GLY A 56 -58.65 -15.49 50.87
N VAL A 57 -58.43 -15.78 49.58
CA VAL A 57 -57.77 -17.05 49.16
C VAL A 57 -56.73 -16.87 48.02
N MET A 58 -56.71 -15.73 47.32
CA MET A 58 -55.84 -15.51 46.15
C MET A 58 -54.50 -14.82 46.43
N LEU A 59 -54.10 -14.67 47.70
CA LEU A 59 -52.85 -14.00 48.09
C LEU A 59 -51.68 -14.98 48.36
N LEU A 60 -51.92 -16.29 48.44
CA LEU A 60 -50.87 -17.29 48.61
C LEU A 60 -50.45 -17.95 47.29
N ALA A 61 -51.38 -18.12 46.34
CA ALA A 61 -51.07 -18.65 45.01
C ALA A 61 -50.23 -17.66 44.16
N GLY A 62 -50.48 -16.35 44.30
CA GLY A 62 -49.73 -15.31 43.59
C GLY A 62 -48.27 -15.21 44.00
N ILE A 63 -47.94 -15.47 45.27
CA ILE A 63 -46.55 -15.43 45.77
C ILE A 63 -45.76 -16.64 45.27
N ALA A 64 -46.38 -17.83 45.20
CA ALA A 64 -45.73 -19.03 44.69
C ALA A 64 -45.43 -18.93 43.17
N ILE A 65 -46.38 -18.41 42.39
CA ILE A 65 -46.18 -18.17 40.95
C ILE A 65 -45.16 -17.05 40.74
N GLY A 66 -45.20 -16.01 41.57
CA GLY A 66 -44.20 -14.92 41.56
C GLY A 66 -42.79 -15.41 41.84
N LEU A 67 -42.57 -16.25 42.86
CA LEU A 67 -41.26 -16.83 43.18
C LEU A 67 -40.79 -17.84 42.13
N PHE A 68 -41.69 -18.63 41.54
CA PHE A 68 -41.34 -19.55 40.44
C PHE A 68 -40.99 -18.80 39.15
N ALA A 69 -41.71 -17.72 38.82
CA ALA A 69 -41.40 -16.87 37.68
C ALA A 69 -40.12 -16.06 37.91
N PHE A 70 -39.89 -15.56 39.14
CA PHE A 70 -38.67 -14.82 39.51
C PHE A 70 -37.44 -15.72 39.51
N THR A 71 -37.54 -16.95 40.01
CA THR A 71 -36.46 -17.96 39.91
C THR A 71 -36.22 -18.39 38.47
N ARG A 72 -37.25 -18.50 37.62
CA ARG A 72 -37.08 -18.81 36.19
C ARG A 72 -36.50 -17.64 35.39
N LEU A 73 -36.79 -16.39 35.76
CA LEU A 73 -36.16 -15.19 35.17
C LEU A 73 -34.70 -15.03 35.63
N TYR A 74 -34.40 -15.26 36.91
CA TYR A 74 -33.02 -15.21 37.44
C TYR A 74 -32.17 -16.40 37.03
N ALA A 75 -32.75 -17.60 36.86
CA ALA A 75 -32.02 -18.78 36.38
C ALA A 75 -31.73 -18.74 34.87
N GLY A 76 -32.40 -17.86 34.10
CA GLY A 76 -32.02 -17.51 32.74
C GLY A 76 -30.80 -16.59 32.63
N CYS A 77 -30.27 -16.11 33.78
CA CYS A 77 -29.04 -15.35 33.88
C CYS A 77 -27.89 -16.16 34.52
N ILE A 78 -27.97 -17.50 34.50
CA ILE A 78 -26.79 -18.35 34.72
C ILE A 78 -26.02 -18.35 33.41
N GLU A 79 -25.14 -17.35 33.29
CA GLU A 79 -23.79 -17.47 32.73
C GLU A 79 -23.65 -18.59 31.69
N GLU A 80 -24.13 -18.32 30.47
CA GLU A 80 -23.44 -18.83 29.31
C GLU A 80 -22.03 -18.25 29.44
N LYS A 81 -21.13 -19.03 30.03
CA LYS A 81 -19.69 -18.83 29.84
C LYS A 81 -19.51 -18.92 28.33
N ARG A 82 -19.65 -17.78 27.68
CA ARG A 82 -18.93 -17.48 26.46
C ARG A 82 -17.52 -17.90 26.81
N ASN A 83 -17.05 -18.97 26.18
CA ASN A 83 -15.63 -19.10 25.97
C ASN A 83 -15.29 -17.86 25.15
N ASP A 84 -15.03 -16.76 25.86
CA ASP A 84 -14.07 -15.79 25.45
C ASP A 84 -12.77 -16.59 25.43
N ASN A 85 -12.58 -17.36 24.35
CA ASN A 85 -11.28 -17.31 23.73
C ASN A 85 -11.11 -15.82 23.47
N GLU A 86 -10.50 -15.12 24.43
CA GLU A 86 -9.66 -13.98 24.09
C GLU A 86 -8.74 -14.54 23.02
N ASP A 87 -9.12 -14.37 21.76
CA ASP A 87 -8.15 -14.27 20.69
C ASP A 87 -7.25 -13.13 21.16
N SER A 88 -6.17 -13.49 21.85
CA SER A 88 -5.20 -12.52 22.33
C SER A 88 -4.67 -11.85 21.09
N GLU A 89 -5.16 -10.64 20.80
CA GLU A 89 -4.72 -9.83 19.68
C GLU A 89 -3.21 -9.71 19.83
N LEU A 90 -2.48 -10.39 18.94
CA LEU A 90 -1.03 -10.42 18.97
C LEU A 90 -0.57 -8.96 18.91
N THR A 91 0.40 -8.61 19.73
CA THR A 91 1.02 -7.30 19.61
C THR A 91 1.63 -7.19 18.20
N LEU A 92 1.64 -5.99 17.63
CA LEU A 92 2.25 -5.76 16.31
C LEU A 92 3.68 -6.31 16.21
N GLU A 93 4.42 -6.31 17.33
CA GLU A 93 5.76 -6.89 17.42
C GLU A 93 5.77 -8.42 17.28
N GLU A 94 4.78 -9.11 17.87
CA GLU A 94 4.61 -10.56 17.76
C GLU A 94 4.18 -10.97 16.35
N GLU A 95 3.31 -10.19 15.69
CA GLU A 95 2.94 -10.40 14.29
C GLU A 95 4.13 -10.24 13.34
N ILE A 96 4.91 -9.16 13.50
CA ILE A 96 6.12 -8.93 12.70
C ILE A 96 7.09 -10.08 12.88
N PHE A 97 7.29 -10.55 14.11
CA PHE A 97 8.18 -11.68 14.38
C PHE A 97 7.68 -12.99 13.76
N ALA A 98 6.37 -13.25 13.83
CA ALA A 98 5.76 -14.45 13.27
C ALA A 98 5.87 -14.50 11.74
N GLU A 99 5.64 -13.38 11.06
CA GLU A 99 5.60 -13.34 9.59
C GLU A 99 6.93 -13.04 8.92
N CYS A 100 7.82 -12.27 9.56
CA CYS A 100 9.12 -11.91 9.00
C CYS A 100 10.24 -12.85 9.44
N GLY A 101 9.97 -13.68 10.45
CA GLY A 101 10.91 -14.63 11.01
C GLY A 101 12.00 -13.97 11.86
N GLN A 102 12.69 -14.79 12.64
CA GLN A 102 13.68 -14.31 13.61
C GLN A 102 14.91 -13.65 12.98
N GLY A 103 15.19 -13.96 11.70
CA GLY A 103 16.39 -13.52 10.99
C GLY A 103 16.26 -12.19 10.27
N TYR A 104 15.08 -11.57 10.22
CA TYR A 104 14.90 -10.28 9.55
C TYR A 104 15.51 -9.13 10.38
N PRO A 105 16.36 -8.26 9.81
CA PRO A 105 17.21 -7.37 10.61
C PRO A 105 16.52 -6.07 11.06
N TRP A 106 15.29 -5.80 10.61
CA TRP A 106 14.59 -4.54 10.86
C TRP A 106 13.17 -4.76 11.39
N LYS A 107 12.78 -4.08 12.46
CA LYS A 107 11.52 -4.36 13.18
C LYS A 107 10.55 -3.19 13.20
N GLN A 108 10.73 -2.20 12.32
CA GLN A 108 9.90 -1.00 12.30
C GLN A 108 9.23 -0.82 10.93
N VAL A 109 8.00 -0.30 10.95
CA VAL A 109 7.28 0.08 9.72
C VAL A 109 8.03 1.17 8.95
N ARG A 110 8.63 2.13 9.67
CA ARG A 110 9.45 3.18 9.06
C ARG A 110 10.83 2.63 8.69
N LEU A 111 11.34 3.02 7.53
CA LEU A 111 12.65 2.61 7.07
C LEU A 111 13.78 3.19 7.95
N PRO A 112 14.95 2.50 8.04
CA PRO A 112 16.15 3.08 8.62
C PRO A 112 16.57 4.36 7.88
N THR A 113 17.25 5.26 8.60
CA THR A 113 17.73 6.53 8.02
C THR A 113 19.24 6.53 7.76
N ASP A 114 19.90 5.40 8.00
CA ASP A 114 21.35 5.25 7.81
C ASP A 114 21.76 5.24 6.33
N ILE A 115 20.82 5.00 5.43
CA ILE A 115 21.01 5.02 3.98
C ILE A 115 19.89 5.83 3.33
N SER A 116 20.25 6.73 2.41
CA SER A 116 19.31 7.53 1.63
C SER A 116 19.55 7.33 0.12
N PRO A 117 18.51 7.23 -0.71
CA PRO A 117 18.68 7.16 -2.16
C PRO A 117 18.99 8.54 -2.74
N THR A 118 19.88 8.59 -3.73
CA THR A 118 20.18 9.84 -4.45
C THR A 118 19.68 9.79 -5.90
N ASN A 119 19.74 8.62 -6.53
CA ASN A 119 19.31 8.41 -7.91
C ASN A 119 18.77 6.98 -8.14
N TYR A 120 17.74 6.89 -8.97
CA TYR A 120 17.18 5.65 -9.48
C TYR A 120 17.29 5.65 -11.01
N ARG A 121 17.94 4.63 -11.58
CA ARG A 121 17.81 4.33 -13.02
C ARG A 121 16.88 3.15 -13.20
N LEU A 122 15.74 3.39 -13.81
CA LEU A 122 14.67 2.42 -14.00
C LEU A 122 14.64 1.93 -15.45
N LYS A 123 14.56 0.62 -15.64
CA LYS A 123 14.22 -0.02 -16.91
C LYS A 123 12.98 -0.87 -16.70
N ILE A 124 11.88 -0.50 -17.34
CA ILE A 124 10.58 -1.13 -17.16
C ILE A 124 10.09 -1.68 -18.49
N HIS A 125 9.79 -2.97 -18.54
CA HIS A 125 9.20 -3.65 -19.69
C HIS A 125 7.82 -4.23 -19.30
N PRO A 126 6.74 -3.44 -19.38
CA PRO A 126 5.40 -3.91 -19.09
C PRO A 126 4.81 -4.69 -20.28
N ASN A 127 4.23 -5.84 -20.01
CA ASN A 127 3.45 -6.62 -20.96
C ASN A 127 1.96 -6.49 -20.63
N LEU A 128 1.21 -5.77 -21.48
CA LEU A 128 -0.23 -5.53 -21.29
C LEU A 128 -1.11 -6.76 -21.59
N GLU A 129 -0.56 -7.81 -22.20
CA GLU A 129 -1.25 -9.07 -22.48
C GLU A 129 -1.13 -10.04 -21.31
N SER A 130 0.09 -10.26 -20.79
CA SER A 130 0.31 -11.11 -19.62
C SER A 130 0.08 -10.42 -18.28
N LEU A 131 0.00 -9.08 -18.27
CA LEU A 131 -0.11 -8.24 -17.07
C LEU A 131 1.10 -8.38 -16.13
N GLU A 132 2.29 -8.52 -16.72
CA GLU A 132 3.55 -8.67 -16.00
C GLU A 132 4.49 -7.51 -16.32
N ILE A 133 5.44 -7.30 -15.42
CA ILE A 133 6.53 -6.35 -15.55
C ILE A 133 7.84 -7.12 -15.44
N VAL A 134 8.73 -6.92 -16.41
CA VAL A 134 10.16 -7.23 -16.23
C VAL A 134 10.88 -5.91 -15.98
N GLY A 135 11.54 -5.80 -14.83
CA GLY A 135 12.13 -4.55 -14.37
C GLY A 135 13.58 -4.70 -13.94
N THR A 136 14.36 -3.65 -14.18
CA THR A 136 15.67 -3.44 -13.57
C THR A 136 15.67 -2.09 -12.87
N VAL A 137 16.17 -2.04 -11.64
CA VAL A 137 16.42 -0.80 -10.91
C VAL A 137 17.87 -0.75 -10.45
N ASP A 138 18.59 0.29 -10.86
CA ASP A 138 19.89 0.65 -10.30
C ASP A 138 19.71 1.84 -9.36
N MET A 139 19.93 1.60 -8.06
CA MET A 139 19.90 2.63 -7.03
C MET A 139 21.32 3.10 -6.72
N GLU A 140 21.54 4.40 -6.73
CA GLU A 140 22.67 5.02 -6.04
C GLU A 140 22.23 5.45 -4.64
N LEU A 141 22.96 4.99 -3.65
CA LEU A 141 22.60 5.10 -2.23
C LEU A 141 23.74 5.76 -1.46
N GLN A 142 23.44 6.82 -0.72
CA GLN A 142 24.36 7.49 0.18
C GLN A 142 24.26 6.88 1.57
N VAL A 143 25.40 6.47 2.12
CA VAL A 143 25.50 5.98 3.50
C VAL A 143 25.69 7.18 4.42
N GLU A 144 24.74 7.41 5.31
CA GLU A 144 24.78 8.50 6.28
C GLU A 144 25.53 8.08 7.55
N ASN A 145 25.17 6.91 8.08
CA ASN A 145 25.83 6.28 9.22
C ASN A 145 26.28 4.87 8.85
N GLU A 146 27.35 4.41 9.49
CA GLU A 146 27.86 3.05 9.29
C GLU A 146 26.76 2.02 9.56
N THR A 147 26.51 1.12 8.61
CA THR A 147 25.47 0.10 8.71
C THR A 147 25.77 -1.10 7.83
N ARG A 148 25.23 -2.27 8.19
CA ARG A 148 25.35 -3.50 7.39
C ARG A 148 24.06 -3.86 6.64
N ILE A 149 23.02 -3.04 6.76
CA ILE A 149 21.70 -3.35 6.19
C ILE A 149 21.23 -2.27 5.23
N ILE A 150 20.68 -2.70 4.10
CA ILE A 150 19.90 -1.87 3.18
C ILE A 150 18.46 -2.36 3.27
N VAL A 151 17.53 -1.51 3.68
CA VAL A 151 16.11 -1.87 3.85
C VAL A 151 15.24 -0.88 3.09
N PHE A 152 14.32 -1.38 2.28
CA PHE A 152 13.38 -0.57 1.52
C PHE A 152 12.09 -1.35 1.21
N HIS A 153 11.10 -0.68 0.65
CA HIS A 153 9.79 -1.25 0.40
C HIS A 153 9.72 -2.00 -0.94
N ALA A 154 9.04 -3.14 -0.92
CA ALA A 154 8.72 -3.94 -2.10
C ALA A 154 7.47 -4.78 -1.81
N GLN A 155 6.53 -4.77 -2.74
CA GLN A 155 5.26 -5.48 -2.64
C GLN A 155 4.90 -6.11 -3.99
N ASP A 156 4.35 -7.32 -3.98
CA ASP A 156 3.82 -8.00 -5.17
C ASP A 156 4.85 -8.09 -6.32
N MET A 157 6.09 -8.42 -5.99
CA MET A 157 7.19 -8.61 -6.95
C MET A 157 8.16 -9.67 -6.48
N ASN A 158 8.91 -10.25 -7.41
CA ASN A 158 9.90 -11.29 -7.17
C ASN A 158 11.29 -10.82 -7.57
N LEU A 159 12.25 -11.00 -6.66
CA LEU A 159 13.67 -10.78 -6.94
C LEU A 159 14.18 -11.85 -7.92
N THR A 160 14.74 -11.42 -9.04
CA THR A 160 15.40 -12.32 -10.01
C THR A 160 16.90 -12.36 -9.77
N SER A 161 17.52 -11.18 -9.62
CA SER A 161 18.96 -11.04 -9.45
C SER A 161 19.29 -9.73 -8.72
N PHE A 162 20.42 -9.68 -8.02
CA PHE A 162 20.94 -8.41 -7.51
C PHE A 162 22.46 -8.37 -7.47
N THR A 163 23.00 -7.15 -7.47
CA THR A 163 24.41 -6.88 -7.25
C THR A 163 24.57 -5.60 -6.42
N ILE A 164 25.36 -5.69 -5.35
CA ILE A 164 25.76 -4.53 -4.55
C ILE A 164 27.22 -4.21 -4.86
N ARG A 165 27.51 -2.94 -5.11
CA ARG A 165 28.88 -2.42 -5.28
C ARG A 165 29.17 -1.27 -4.33
N LEU A 166 30.33 -1.33 -3.69
CA LEU A 166 30.94 -0.22 -2.95
C LEU A 166 32.15 0.26 -3.78
N GLY A 167 32.03 1.40 -4.44
CA GLY A 167 32.99 1.79 -5.48
C GLY A 167 33.06 0.74 -6.60
N SER A 168 34.25 0.17 -6.83
CA SER A 168 34.47 -0.90 -7.82
C SER A 168 34.30 -2.32 -7.25
N GLN A 169 34.18 -2.47 -5.93
CA GLN A 169 34.16 -3.78 -5.28
C GLN A 169 32.72 -4.31 -5.19
N ARG A 170 32.53 -5.59 -5.55
CA ARG A 170 31.27 -6.30 -5.31
C ARG A 170 31.20 -6.72 -3.85
N VAL A 171 30.07 -6.44 -3.21
CA VAL A 171 29.79 -6.81 -1.81
C VAL A 171 28.80 -7.96 -1.79
N HIS A 172 29.07 -8.99 -0.98
CA HIS A 172 28.15 -10.09 -0.75
C HIS A 172 27.11 -9.68 0.30
N ALA A 173 25.86 -10.05 0.08
CA ALA A 173 24.77 -9.83 1.03
C ALA A 173 23.78 -10.98 0.99
N ARG A 174 23.09 -11.20 2.11
CA ARG A 174 21.90 -12.04 2.20
C ARG A 174 20.67 -11.21 1.91
N HIS A 175 19.79 -11.72 1.03
CA HIS A 175 18.49 -11.12 0.77
C HIS A 175 17.44 -11.74 1.71
N LEU A 176 16.68 -10.89 2.38
CA LEU A 176 15.66 -11.25 3.37
C LEU A 176 14.38 -10.46 3.06
N ILE A 177 13.22 -11.06 3.31
CA ILE A 177 11.91 -10.47 3.01
C ILE A 177 11.07 -10.48 4.28
N CYS A 178 10.36 -9.38 4.52
CA CYS A 178 9.38 -9.26 5.60
C CYS A 178 8.00 -8.95 4.99
N PRO A 179 7.15 -9.97 4.77
CA PRO A 179 5.83 -9.79 4.15
C PRO A 179 4.93 -8.82 4.91
N ARG A 180 4.94 -8.88 6.24
CA ARG A 180 4.13 -8.02 7.11
C ARG A 180 4.43 -6.52 6.94
N LEU A 181 5.71 -6.19 6.75
CA LEU A 181 6.18 -4.81 6.59
C LEU A 181 6.28 -4.39 5.12
N LEU A 182 6.11 -5.32 4.17
CA LEU A 182 6.30 -5.09 2.74
C LEU A 182 7.70 -4.55 2.44
N GLN A 183 8.71 -5.16 3.05
CA GLN A 183 10.09 -4.71 2.98
C GLN A 183 11.03 -5.83 2.52
N TRP A 184 12.02 -5.45 1.72
CA TRP A 184 13.20 -6.26 1.43
C TRP A 184 14.37 -5.72 2.24
N ALA A 185 15.26 -6.62 2.66
CA ALA A 185 16.49 -6.30 3.33
C ALA A 185 17.68 -7.01 2.68
N PHE A 186 18.79 -6.30 2.55
CA PHE A 186 20.08 -6.84 2.15
C PHE A 186 21.05 -6.66 3.32
N GLU A 187 21.48 -7.75 3.92
CA GLU A 187 22.40 -7.74 5.07
C GLU A 187 23.78 -8.24 4.63
N THR A 188 24.81 -7.42 4.83
CA THR A 188 26.21 -7.73 4.54
C THR A 188 26.94 -8.23 5.79
N ASP A 189 28.06 -8.93 5.58
CA ASP A 189 28.92 -9.38 6.68
C ASP A 189 29.70 -8.20 7.29
N GLU A 190 30.30 -7.37 6.42
CA GLU A 190 31.03 -6.16 6.79
C GLU A 190 30.15 -4.92 6.61
N PRO A 191 30.24 -3.92 7.52
CA PRO A 191 29.45 -2.71 7.41
C PRO A 191 29.92 -1.82 6.26
N PHE A 192 28.99 -1.10 5.66
CA PHE A 192 29.29 0.01 4.77
C PHE A 192 29.81 1.20 5.56
N PRO A 193 30.98 1.77 5.23
CA PRO A 193 31.50 2.93 5.93
C PRO A 193 30.57 4.14 5.78
N ALA A 194 30.47 4.95 6.85
CA ALA A 194 29.76 6.21 6.80
C ALA A 194 30.31 7.10 5.67
N LYS A 195 29.42 7.87 5.03
CA LYS A 195 29.72 8.78 3.91
C LYS A 195 30.20 8.10 2.62
N SER A 196 30.12 6.77 2.53
CA SER A 196 30.34 6.06 1.28
C SER A 196 29.11 6.06 0.37
N VAL A 197 29.32 5.71 -0.90
CA VAL A 197 28.25 5.57 -1.90
C VAL A 197 28.18 4.12 -2.37
N ILE A 198 26.98 3.55 -2.32
CA ILE A 198 26.68 2.18 -2.73
C ILE A 198 25.88 2.23 -4.03
N ARG A 199 26.12 1.27 -4.92
CA ARG A 199 25.23 0.98 -6.05
C ARG A 199 24.58 -0.37 -5.87
N LEU A 200 23.25 -0.38 -5.79
CA LEU A 200 22.44 -1.58 -5.71
C LEU A 200 21.66 -1.75 -7.02
N SER A 201 22.02 -2.76 -7.79
CA SER A 201 21.34 -3.17 -9.02
C SER A 201 20.42 -4.35 -8.71
N ILE A 202 19.16 -4.28 -9.13
CA ILE A 202 18.16 -5.32 -8.90
C ILE A 202 17.41 -5.60 -10.21
N ASP A 203 17.36 -6.88 -10.59
CA ASP A 203 16.43 -7.37 -11.60
C ASP A 203 15.26 -8.06 -10.90
N TYR A 204 14.04 -7.74 -11.32
CA TYR A 204 12.83 -8.24 -10.71
C TYR A 204 11.72 -8.50 -11.74
N THR A 205 10.76 -9.33 -11.35
CA THR A 205 9.47 -9.46 -12.02
C THR A 205 8.37 -8.91 -11.12
N GLY A 206 7.37 -8.26 -11.70
CA GLY A 206 6.23 -7.70 -10.97
C GLY A 206 4.95 -7.83 -11.77
N PHE A 207 3.87 -7.24 -11.27
CA PHE A 207 2.53 -7.37 -11.86
C PHE A 207 1.94 -6.01 -12.25
N ILE A 208 1.13 -6.02 -13.31
CA ILE A 208 0.22 -4.93 -13.63
C ILE A 208 -1.10 -5.21 -12.93
N HIS A 209 -1.42 -4.34 -11.99
CA HIS A 209 -2.54 -4.47 -11.07
C HIS A 209 -3.90 -4.18 -11.73
N LYS A 210 -4.97 -4.53 -11.02
CA LYS A 210 -6.36 -4.24 -11.42
C LYS A 210 -7.09 -3.37 -10.41
N ASP A 211 -6.61 -3.35 -9.17
CA ASP A 211 -6.91 -2.34 -8.18
C ASP A 211 -6.18 -1.05 -8.57
N LEU A 212 -6.86 0.10 -8.50
CA LEU A 212 -6.42 1.42 -9.01
C LEU A 212 -5.20 2.01 -8.24
N SER A 213 -4.15 1.22 -8.09
CA SER A 213 -2.97 1.48 -7.26
C SER A 213 -1.73 0.81 -7.87
N GLY A 214 -0.55 1.41 -7.67
CA GLY A 214 0.66 0.95 -8.33
C GLY A 214 0.59 1.21 -9.83
N LEU A 215 1.17 0.32 -10.64
CA LEU A 215 0.91 0.27 -12.07
C LEU A 215 -0.29 -0.64 -12.33
N TYR A 216 -1.39 -0.09 -12.84
CA TYR A 216 -2.63 -0.83 -13.04
C TYR A 216 -3.18 -0.68 -14.46
N ILE A 217 -4.00 -1.65 -14.86
CA ILE A 217 -4.66 -1.67 -16.16
C ILE A 217 -5.95 -0.84 -16.16
N ASN A 218 -6.15 -0.05 -17.20
CA ASN A 218 -7.37 0.71 -17.45
C ASN A 218 -7.88 0.45 -18.86
N THR A 219 -9.18 0.19 -18.98
CA THR A 219 -9.87 -0.08 -20.24
C THR A 219 -10.80 1.06 -20.59
N HIS A 220 -10.66 1.65 -21.77
CA HIS A 220 -11.47 2.76 -22.23
C HIS A 220 -12.04 2.52 -23.63
N GLN A 221 -13.21 3.11 -23.90
CA GLN A 221 -13.83 3.05 -25.21
C GLN A 221 -13.18 4.08 -26.15
N ASP A 222 -12.73 3.62 -27.32
CA ASP A 222 -12.24 4.50 -28.36
C ASP A 222 -13.42 5.03 -29.19
N LYS A 223 -13.81 6.28 -28.90
CA LYS A 223 -14.90 6.97 -29.60
C LYS A 223 -14.48 7.56 -30.96
N ARG A 224 -13.23 7.37 -31.41
CA ARG A 224 -12.78 7.88 -32.74
C ARG A 224 -13.46 7.19 -33.92
N ASN A 225 -13.93 5.95 -33.79
CA ASN A 225 -14.69 5.28 -34.83
C ASN A 225 -16.17 5.67 -34.78
N GLY A 226 -16.46 6.93 -35.08
CA GLY A 226 -17.82 7.48 -35.16
C GLY A 226 -18.60 7.07 -36.42
N THR A 227 -18.11 6.12 -37.21
CA THR A 227 -18.67 5.78 -38.53
C THR A 227 -19.11 4.32 -38.68
N ASN A 228 -18.68 3.42 -37.80
CA ASN A 228 -19.05 2.01 -37.81
C ASN A 228 -19.58 1.63 -36.42
N ASP A 229 -20.69 0.91 -36.37
CA ASP A 229 -21.47 0.51 -35.18
C ASP A 229 -20.72 -0.49 -34.24
N THR A 230 -19.40 -0.32 -34.08
CA THR A 230 -18.53 -1.23 -33.32
C THR A 230 -17.73 -0.43 -32.30
N THR A 231 -18.15 -0.52 -31.04
CA THR A 231 -17.40 0.01 -29.88
C THR A 231 -16.07 -0.74 -29.75
N VAL A 232 -14.95 -0.04 -29.99
CA VAL A 232 -13.60 -0.59 -29.79
C VAL A 232 -13.13 -0.24 -28.38
N TYR A 233 -12.68 -1.23 -27.63
CA TYR A 233 -12.06 -1.03 -26.31
C TYR A 233 -10.53 -1.03 -26.46
N ARG A 234 -9.87 -0.09 -25.77
CA ARG A 234 -8.41 -0.02 -25.67
C ARG A 234 -7.96 -0.20 -24.23
N ILE A 235 -6.80 -0.82 -24.11
CA ILE A 235 -6.13 -1.07 -22.84
C ILE A 235 -4.97 -0.08 -22.69
N SER A 236 -4.78 0.42 -21.47
CA SER A 236 -3.66 1.26 -21.07
C SER A 236 -3.16 0.82 -19.70
N ALA A 237 -1.88 0.98 -19.41
CA ALA A 237 -1.36 0.89 -18.05
C ALA A 237 -1.08 2.29 -17.52
N VAL A 238 -1.49 2.54 -16.28
CA VAL A 238 -1.42 3.86 -15.62
C VAL A 238 -0.90 3.69 -14.20
N THR A 239 -0.13 4.65 -13.72
CA THR A 239 0.42 4.64 -12.36
C THR A 239 -0.38 5.51 -11.40
N GLN A 240 -0.71 4.99 -10.22
CA GLN A 240 -1.19 5.76 -9.06
C GLN A 240 -0.44 5.31 -7.81
N PHE A 241 0.51 6.13 -7.36
CA PHE A 241 1.42 5.75 -6.27
C PHE A 241 1.04 6.27 -4.90
N GLU A 242 0.37 7.42 -4.80
CA GLU A 242 0.00 7.95 -3.48
C GLU A 242 -1.05 7.04 -2.80
N PRO A 243 -0.91 6.75 -1.49
CA PRO A 243 0.18 7.19 -0.61
C PRO A 243 1.44 6.31 -0.60
N THR A 244 1.30 4.99 -0.77
CA THR A 244 2.38 4.01 -0.55
C THR A 244 2.35 2.85 -1.55
N HIS A 245 2.05 3.15 -2.82
CA HIS A 245 1.88 2.16 -3.87
C HIS A 245 2.99 2.19 -4.93
N ALA A 246 4.00 3.06 -4.79
CA ALA A 246 5.18 2.98 -5.66
C ALA A 246 5.88 1.61 -5.50
N ARG A 247 5.91 1.12 -4.25
CA ARG A 247 6.43 -0.22 -3.87
C ARG A 247 5.76 -1.40 -4.57
N LYS A 248 4.62 -1.22 -5.24
CA LYS A 248 3.95 -2.26 -6.04
C LYS A 248 4.51 -2.37 -7.47
N MET A 249 5.13 -1.30 -7.97
CA MET A 249 5.70 -1.28 -9.33
C MET A 249 7.22 -1.45 -9.32
N LEU A 250 7.92 -0.87 -8.34
CA LEU A 250 9.37 -0.96 -8.21
C LEU A 250 9.79 -1.14 -6.74
N PRO A 251 10.90 -1.84 -6.47
CA PRO A 251 11.51 -1.82 -5.14
C PRO A 251 12.14 -0.44 -4.87
N CYS A 252 11.70 0.26 -3.82
CA CYS A 252 12.17 1.61 -3.54
C CYS A 252 11.97 2.07 -2.09
N PHE A 253 12.66 3.15 -1.70
CA PHE A 253 12.45 3.85 -0.44
C PHE A 253 11.13 4.65 -0.47
N ASP A 254 10.00 3.93 -0.40
CA ASP A 254 8.64 4.48 -0.57
C ASP A 254 8.13 5.22 0.68
N GLU A 255 8.86 6.26 1.09
CA GLU A 255 8.40 7.27 2.04
C GLU A 255 8.74 8.67 1.53
N PRO A 256 7.88 9.68 1.74
CA PRO A 256 8.00 10.99 1.10
C PRO A 256 9.29 11.76 1.44
N ASN A 257 9.98 11.41 2.53
CA ASN A 257 11.22 12.06 2.96
C ASN A 257 12.46 11.58 2.19
N PHE A 258 12.41 10.42 1.51
CA PHE A 258 13.51 9.91 0.70
C PHE A 258 13.41 10.45 -0.73
N LYS A 259 13.87 11.68 -0.94
CA LYS A 259 13.92 12.32 -2.26
C LYS A 259 15.10 11.78 -3.07
N ALA A 260 14.89 11.55 -4.36
CA ALA A 260 15.91 11.11 -5.30
C ALA A 260 15.53 11.52 -6.73
N VAL A 261 16.51 11.52 -7.63
CA VAL A 261 16.31 11.70 -9.08
C VAL A 261 15.92 10.39 -9.73
N PHE A 262 15.08 10.42 -10.76
CA PHE A 262 14.61 9.24 -11.49
C PHE A 262 14.92 9.34 -12.99
N ASP A 263 15.81 8.49 -13.47
CA ASP A 263 16.07 8.28 -14.89
C ASP A 263 15.24 7.08 -15.35
N ILE A 264 14.31 7.29 -16.26
CA ILE A 264 13.30 6.28 -16.60
C ILE A 264 13.50 5.80 -18.03
N SER A 265 13.52 4.48 -18.18
CA SER A 265 13.48 3.82 -19.48
C SER A 265 12.31 2.85 -19.57
N ILE A 266 11.55 2.94 -20.67
CA ILE A 266 10.35 2.12 -20.88
C ILE A 266 10.48 1.37 -22.19
N ILE A 267 10.39 0.04 -22.15
CA ILE A 267 10.28 -0.82 -23.32
C ILE A 267 8.81 -1.04 -23.64
N ARG A 268 8.41 -0.81 -24.88
CA ARG A 268 7.02 -1.00 -25.32
C ARG A 268 6.93 -1.50 -26.75
N LYS A 269 5.79 -2.09 -27.11
CA LYS A 269 5.42 -2.31 -28.53
C LYS A 269 5.35 -0.97 -29.28
N LYS A 270 5.72 -0.98 -30.57
CA LYS A 270 5.74 0.24 -31.43
C LYS A 270 4.40 0.99 -31.47
N GLU A 271 3.29 0.27 -31.39
CA GLU A 271 1.91 0.79 -31.43
C GLU A 271 1.48 1.55 -30.16
N HIS A 272 2.14 1.31 -29.03
CA HIS A 272 1.83 2.00 -27.78
C HIS A 272 2.51 3.37 -27.71
N LEU A 273 1.97 4.27 -26.89
CA LEU A 273 2.64 5.50 -26.49
C LEU A 273 2.95 5.40 -25.00
N ALA A 274 4.14 5.84 -24.58
CA ALA A 274 4.50 5.94 -23.18
C ALA A 274 4.81 7.40 -22.81
N ARG A 275 4.41 7.76 -21.60
CA ARG A 275 4.54 9.10 -21.02
C ARG A 275 5.02 8.95 -19.58
N THR A 276 5.92 9.83 -19.17
CA THR A 276 6.46 9.90 -17.81
C THR A 276 6.47 11.36 -17.36
N ASN A 277 7.05 11.64 -16.20
CA ASN A 277 7.23 12.99 -15.68
C ASN A 277 8.09 13.87 -16.59
N MET A 278 9.11 13.30 -17.23
CA MET A 278 10.10 14.03 -18.04
C MET A 278 9.82 13.93 -19.54
N GLN A 279 10.47 14.77 -20.33
CA GLN A 279 10.37 14.72 -21.79
C GLN A 279 11.11 13.50 -22.36
N LEU A 280 10.57 12.93 -23.44
CA LEU A 280 11.23 11.87 -24.19
C LEU A 280 12.50 12.41 -24.86
N ILE A 281 13.65 11.83 -24.53
CA ILE A 281 14.95 12.22 -25.10
C ILE A 281 15.25 11.40 -26.35
N ARG A 282 15.13 10.07 -26.26
CA ARG A 282 15.37 9.18 -27.39
C ARG A 282 14.46 7.95 -27.39
N SER A 283 14.27 7.40 -28.58
CA SER A 283 13.46 6.23 -28.88
C SER A 283 14.27 5.34 -29.82
N GLU A 284 14.62 4.14 -29.38
CA GLU A 284 15.47 3.19 -30.14
C GLU A 284 14.79 1.82 -30.23
N ASP A 285 15.03 1.10 -31.32
CA ASP A 285 14.54 -0.29 -31.45
C ASP A 285 15.16 -1.16 -30.36
N TYR A 286 14.36 -2.08 -29.81
CA TYR A 286 14.76 -2.98 -28.75
C TYR A 286 14.62 -4.42 -29.26
N GLU A 287 15.66 -5.22 -29.04
CA GLU A 287 15.65 -6.66 -29.28
C GLU A 287 15.83 -7.34 -27.93
N ASP A 288 15.03 -8.37 -27.65
CA ASP A 288 15.17 -9.14 -26.41
C ASP A 288 16.54 -9.86 -26.44
N GLU A 289 17.38 -9.60 -25.43
CA GLU A 289 18.69 -10.26 -25.23
C GLU A 289 18.55 -11.74 -24.84
#